data_AF-A0A1Z9FE59-F1
#
_entry.id   AF-A0A1Z9FE59-F1
#
_cell.length_a   1.000
_cell.length_b   1.000
_cell.length_c   1.000
_cell.angle_alpha   90.00
_cell.angle_beta   90.00
_cell.angle_gamma   90.00
#
_symmetry.space_group_name_H-M   'P 1'
#
loop_
_entity.id
_entity.type
_entity.pdbx_description
1 polymer ?
#
loop_
_entity_poly.entity_id
_entity_poly.type
_entity_poly.pdbx_seq_one_letter_code
_entity_poly.pdbx_strand_id
1 'polypeptide(L)'
;MSNSSEVICRPTKWFIWRALLMLVMFGGFGAYFLYDWKVGYPQKNYVIANYTAFNKAGEAWTVDANRASPEVWNAFVEKQTINFDEDRSIYPSNTDFGEKWPEILKQMEKKYRSDDLWADYSGEKGWPQKVNLEDDPKTAGQIREQLVAACVCFLLTTIALFFLIRTKGRFMKVDDEGYYPPGGSLISFAAMKSLDMRKWETKGLATLIYEADGKFNKAKIDGMVYGQFKEEEGAPADALFQRILENFEGELIELVDENENEEIDDQVQEINDDGASSKGDSDDSGEKE
;
A
#
# COMPACT_ATOMS: atom_id res chain seq x y z
N MET A 1 -18.98 -42.29 -19.11
CA MET A 1 -18.66 -41.79 -17.76
C MET A 1 -18.88 -40.29 -17.78
N SER A 2 -19.62 -39.76 -16.80
CA SER A 2 -20.16 -38.41 -16.74
C SER A 2 -19.07 -37.33 -16.90
N ASN A 3 -19.07 -36.65 -18.06
CA ASN A 3 -18.37 -35.37 -18.19
C ASN A 3 -19.15 -34.38 -17.34
N SER A 4 -18.54 -33.89 -16.27
CA SER A 4 -19.11 -32.86 -15.41
C SER A 4 -19.35 -31.61 -16.28
N SER A 5 -20.61 -31.28 -16.55
CA SER A 5 -21.04 -30.11 -17.35
C SER A 5 -20.87 -28.77 -16.61
N GLU A 6 -20.17 -28.80 -15.48
CA GLU A 6 -20.06 -27.70 -14.54
C GLU A 6 -18.62 -27.16 -14.52
N VAL A 7 -18.45 -25.87 -14.80
CA VAL A 7 -17.16 -25.18 -14.65
C VAL A 7 -17.20 -24.34 -13.39
N ILE A 8 -16.27 -24.59 -12.46
CA ILE A 8 -16.15 -23.87 -11.18
C ILE A 8 -14.82 -23.10 -11.14
N CYS A 9 -14.91 -21.78 -11.06
CA CYS A 9 -13.78 -20.88 -10.95
C CYS A 9 -13.60 -20.41 -9.50
N ARG A 10 -12.59 -20.97 -8.83
CA ARG A 10 -12.20 -20.59 -7.47
C ARG A 10 -11.28 -19.37 -7.46
N PRO A 11 -11.12 -18.68 -6.32
CA PRO A 11 -10.21 -17.55 -6.20
C PRO A 11 -8.78 -17.93 -6.62
N THR A 12 -8.16 -17.07 -7.41
CA THR A 12 -6.85 -17.35 -7.99
C THR A 12 -5.74 -17.31 -6.93
N LYS A 13 -4.71 -18.15 -7.10
CA LYS A 13 -3.53 -18.12 -6.21
C LYS A 13 -2.86 -16.74 -6.25
N TRP A 14 -2.84 -16.12 -7.43
CA TRP A 14 -2.34 -14.78 -7.68
C TRP A 14 -3.02 -13.72 -6.79
N PHE A 15 -4.35 -13.73 -6.74
CA PHE A 15 -5.12 -12.81 -5.90
C PHE A 15 -4.81 -13.05 -4.42
N ILE A 16 -4.83 -14.31 -3.98
CA ILE A 16 -4.55 -14.69 -2.60
C ILE A 16 -3.14 -14.24 -2.19
N TRP A 17 -2.14 -14.47 -3.03
CA TRP A 17 -0.76 -14.08 -2.76
C TRP A 17 -0.60 -12.57 -2.64
N ARG A 18 -1.18 -11.79 -3.56
CA ARG A 18 -1.17 -10.33 -3.47
C ARG A 18 -1.85 -9.82 -2.21
N ALA A 19 -2.99 -10.39 -1.85
CA ALA A 19 -3.69 -10.05 -0.61
C ALA A 19 -2.84 -10.36 0.63
N LEU A 20 -2.16 -11.52 0.67
CA LEU A 20 -1.24 -11.88 1.75
C LEU A 20 -0.05 -10.92 1.84
N LEU A 21 0.55 -10.54 0.71
CA LEU A 21 1.64 -9.56 0.69
C LEU A 21 1.18 -8.20 1.23
N MET A 22 -0.02 -7.73 0.85
CA MET A 22 -0.59 -6.49 1.38
C MET A 22 -0.81 -6.58 2.90
N LEU A 23 -1.28 -7.72 3.41
CA LEU A 23 -1.46 -7.93 4.85
C LEU A 23 -0.14 -7.87 5.62
N VAL A 24 0.90 -8.54 5.11
CA VAL A 24 2.24 -8.51 5.72
C VAL A 24 2.80 -7.09 5.69
N MET A 25 2.68 -6.38 4.57
CA MET A 25 3.19 -5.04 4.41
C MET A 25 2.51 -4.04 5.36
N PHE A 26 1.17 -3.93 5.30
CA PHE A 26 0.44 -2.97 6.14
C PHE A 26 0.45 -3.38 7.61
N GLY A 27 0.36 -4.69 7.92
CA GLY A 27 0.45 -5.17 9.29
C GLY A 27 1.84 -4.94 9.89
N GLY A 28 2.89 -5.20 9.12
CA GLY A 28 4.29 -4.95 9.50
C GLY A 28 4.58 -3.47 9.74
N PHE A 29 4.20 -2.60 8.80
CA PHE A 29 4.33 -1.14 8.99
C PHE A 29 3.48 -0.62 10.14
N GLY A 30 2.25 -1.12 10.30
CA GLY A 30 1.41 -0.77 11.44
C GLY A 30 2.06 -1.11 12.78
N ALA A 31 2.64 -2.30 12.90
CA ALA A 31 3.38 -2.70 14.10
C ALA A 31 4.64 -1.87 14.31
N TYR A 32 5.38 -1.55 13.24
CA TYR A 32 6.57 -0.70 13.29
C TYR A 32 6.24 0.72 13.79
N PHE A 33 5.22 1.36 13.23
CA PHE A 33 4.80 2.70 13.68
C PHE A 33 4.21 2.68 15.09
N LEU A 34 3.53 1.60 15.49
CA LEU A 34 3.05 1.45 16.86
C LEU A 34 4.21 1.33 17.86
N TYR A 35 5.27 0.60 17.48
CA TYR A 35 6.50 0.53 18.24
C TYR A 35 7.16 1.91 18.37
N ASP A 36 7.31 2.65 17.26
CA ASP A 36 7.91 3.99 17.30
C ASP A 36 7.09 4.98 18.13
N TRP A 37 5.76 4.93 18.06
CA TRP A 37 4.88 5.73 18.92
C TRP A 37 5.05 5.42 20.40
N LYS A 38 5.05 4.13 20.78
CA LYS A 38 4.95 3.72 22.19
C LYS A 38 6.30 3.60 22.88
N VAL A 39 7.32 3.17 22.15
CA VAL A 39 8.63 2.78 22.70
C VAL A 39 9.75 3.52 21.99
N GLY A 40 9.84 3.42 20.67
CA GLY A 40 11.00 3.90 19.90
C GLY A 40 11.29 5.38 20.11
N TYR A 41 10.34 6.26 19.78
CA TYR A 41 10.55 7.71 19.88
C TYR A 41 10.61 8.20 21.33
N PRO A 42 9.76 7.74 22.27
CA PRO A 42 9.93 8.09 23.67
C PRO A 42 11.30 7.70 24.23
N GLN A 43 11.75 6.47 23.97
CA GLN A 43 13.06 6.01 24.41
C GLN A 43 14.18 6.84 23.77
N LYS A 44 14.06 7.20 22.50
CA LYS A 44 15.02 8.05 21.80
C LYS A 44 15.15 9.42 22.51
N ASN A 45 14.05 10.06 22.88
CA ASN A 45 14.08 11.32 23.62
C ASN A 45 14.76 11.18 24.98
N TYR A 46 14.53 10.07 25.69
CA TYR A 46 15.21 9.79 26.96
C TYR A 46 16.74 9.66 26.79
N VAL A 47 17.18 8.99 25.72
CA VAL A 47 18.61 8.88 25.38
C VAL A 47 19.21 10.25 25.07
N ILE A 48 18.50 11.10 24.33
CA ILE A 48 18.94 12.46 23.99
C ILE A 48 19.08 13.33 25.25
N ALA A 49 18.12 13.24 26.18
CA ALA A 49 18.18 13.98 27.43
C ALA A 49 19.41 13.57 28.27
N ASN A 50 19.71 12.26 28.31
CA ASN A 50 20.94 11.74 28.90
C ASN A 50 22.18 12.28 28.16
N TYR A 51 22.25 12.19 26.84
CA TYR A 51 23.38 12.69 26.04
C TYR A 51 23.65 14.17 26.28
N THR A 52 22.59 14.97 26.39
CA THR A 52 22.66 16.40 26.70
C THR A 52 23.31 16.65 28.07
N ALA A 53 23.07 15.77 29.06
CA ALA A 53 23.74 15.86 30.35
C ALA A 53 25.26 15.63 30.23
N PHE A 54 25.72 14.72 29.36
CA PHE A 54 27.14 14.51 29.10
C PHE A 54 27.78 15.73 28.43
N ASN A 55 27.10 16.36 27.46
CA ASN A 55 27.58 17.59 26.83
C ASN A 55 27.70 18.74 27.85
N LYS A 56 26.66 18.93 28.69
CA LYS A 56 26.69 19.92 29.78
C LYS A 56 27.78 19.63 30.81
N ALA A 57 28.06 18.37 31.10
CA ALA A 57 29.18 18.01 31.97
C ALA A 57 30.54 18.37 31.34
N GLY A 58 30.70 18.13 30.03
CA GLY A 58 31.87 18.58 29.26
C GLY A 58 32.07 20.09 29.32
N GLU A 59 30.99 20.87 29.10
CA GLU A 59 31.00 22.33 29.23
C GLU A 59 31.35 22.78 30.65
N ALA A 60 30.70 22.21 31.66
CA ALA A 60 30.95 22.54 33.06
C ALA A 60 32.38 22.22 33.50
N TRP A 61 33.00 21.19 32.92
CA TRP A 61 34.39 20.81 33.17
C TRP A 61 35.40 21.82 32.59
N THR A 62 34.99 22.71 31.68
CA THR A 62 35.87 23.79 31.18
C THR A 62 36.09 24.91 32.20
N VAL A 63 35.25 24.99 33.25
CA VAL A 63 35.30 26.02 34.28
C VAL A 63 36.27 25.61 35.40
N ASP A 64 37.33 26.40 35.61
CA ASP A 64 38.39 26.07 36.58
C ASP A 64 37.89 25.87 38.02
N ALA A 65 36.88 26.62 38.45
CA ALA A 65 36.28 26.46 39.78
C ALA A 65 35.68 25.06 39.99
N ASN A 66 35.13 24.45 38.94
CA ASN A 66 34.57 23.09 39.00
C ASN A 66 35.66 22.02 39.04
N ARG A 67 36.89 22.36 38.63
CA ARG A 67 38.07 21.48 38.63
C ARG A 67 39.01 21.71 39.82
N ALA A 68 38.60 22.50 40.80
CA ALA A 68 39.45 22.85 41.94
C ALA A 68 39.90 21.62 42.75
N SER A 69 39.04 20.62 42.91
CA SER A 69 39.39 19.30 43.45
C SER A 69 38.36 18.24 43.01
N PRO A 70 38.67 16.93 43.15
CA PRO A 70 37.73 15.86 42.85
C PRO A 70 36.45 15.95 43.71
N GLU A 71 36.57 16.36 44.98
CA GLU A 71 35.44 16.53 45.89
C GLU A 71 34.50 17.65 45.42
N VAL A 72 35.06 18.75 44.90
CA VAL A 72 34.28 19.87 44.34
C VAL A 72 33.50 19.41 43.10
N TRP A 73 34.14 18.66 42.20
CA TRP A 73 33.48 18.12 41.02
C TRP A 73 32.39 17.11 41.38
N ASN A 74 32.68 16.18 42.28
CA ASN A 74 31.72 15.15 42.71
C ASN A 74 30.49 15.80 43.35
N ALA A 75 30.69 16.78 44.24
CA ALA A 75 29.60 17.54 44.84
C ALA A 75 28.81 18.39 43.81
N PHE A 76 29.47 18.83 42.72
CA PHE A 76 28.80 19.49 41.61
C PHE A 76 27.88 18.51 40.86
N VAL A 77 28.40 17.34 40.44
CA VAL A 77 27.66 16.30 39.70
C VAL A 77 26.45 15.80 40.50
N GLU A 78 26.60 15.53 41.80
CA GLU A 78 25.51 15.03 42.67
C GLU A 78 24.32 16.00 42.79
N LYS A 79 24.58 17.31 42.64
CA LYS A 79 23.53 18.32 42.67
C LYS A 79 22.73 18.35 41.37
N GLN A 80 23.35 18.01 40.24
CA GLN A 80 22.72 18.11 38.93
C GLN A 80 21.67 17.02 38.68
N THR A 81 20.69 17.35 37.86
CA THR A 81 19.66 16.44 37.36
C THR A 81 19.67 16.44 35.83
N ILE A 82 19.20 15.35 35.24
CA ILE A 82 18.97 15.30 33.81
C ILE A 82 17.91 16.35 33.45
N ASN A 83 18.21 17.15 32.43
CA ASN A 83 17.32 18.21 31.99
C ASN A 83 16.33 17.65 30.96
N PHE A 84 15.23 17.09 31.46
CA PHE A 84 14.10 16.67 30.63
C PHE A 84 13.30 17.88 30.14
N ASP A 85 12.66 17.72 28.98
CA ASP A 85 11.75 18.71 28.43
C ASP A 85 10.51 18.92 29.34
N GLU A 86 9.90 20.10 29.24
CA GLU A 86 8.66 20.41 29.96
C GLU A 86 7.52 19.49 29.53
N ASP A 87 7.47 19.13 28.24
CA ASP A 87 6.51 18.16 27.73
C ASP A 87 6.92 16.73 28.10
N ARG A 88 6.54 16.31 29.31
CA ARG A 88 6.82 14.98 29.84
C ARG A 88 6.18 13.84 29.04
N SER A 89 5.20 14.13 28.18
CA SER A 89 4.50 13.11 27.40
C SER A 89 5.37 12.46 26.31
N ILE A 90 6.48 13.11 25.96
CA ILE A 90 7.41 12.64 24.92
C ILE A 90 8.41 11.60 25.42
N TYR A 91 8.36 11.23 26.69
CA TYR A 91 9.28 10.29 27.34
C TYR A 91 8.57 8.98 27.71
N PRO A 92 9.34 7.90 28.00
CA PRO A 92 8.77 6.66 28.51
C PRO A 92 7.93 6.92 29.76
N SER A 93 6.83 6.19 29.93
CA SER A 93 5.88 6.43 31.04
C SER A 93 6.46 6.19 32.44
N ASN A 94 7.59 5.49 32.53
CA ASN A 94 8.31 5.18 33.76
C ASN A 94 9.55 6.06 33.98
N THR A 95 9.68 7.17 33.25
CA THR A 95 10.81 8.09 33.39
C THR A 95 10.82 8.75 34.77
N ASP A 96 11.95 8.68 35.46
CA ASP A 96 12.18 9.48 36.66
C ASP A 96 12.64 10.88 36.25
N PHE A 97 11.73 11.86 36.30
CA PHE A 97 12.04 13.24 35.96
C PHE A 97 12.94 13.95 36.99
N GLY A 98 13.19 13.31 38.14
CA GLY A 98 14.17 13.75 39.14
C GLY A 98 15.54 13.09 38.99
N GLU A 99 15.76 12.30 37.93
CA GLU A 99 16.96 11.50 37.74
C GLU A 99 18.22 12.38 37.77
N LYS A 100 19.19 11.96 38.59
CA LYS A 100 20.47 12.64 38.76
C LYS A 100 21.39 12.39 37.57
N TRP A 101 22.38 13.27 37.42
CA TRP A 101 23.44 13.01 36.45
C TRP A 101 24.11 11.65 36.72
N PRO A 102 24.42 10.87 35.67
CA PRO A 102 25.06 9.57 35.83
C PRO A 102 26.36 9.64 36.63
N GLU A 103 26.53 8.71 37.57
CA GLU A 103 27.71 8.62 38.45
C GLU A 103 29.04 8.51 37.70
N ILE A 104 29.02 7.94 36.49
CA ILE A 104 30.21 7.85 35.62
C ILE A 104 30.79 9.24 35.27
N LEU A 105 29.99 10.31 35.31
CA LEU A 105 30.46 11.69 35.11
C LEU A 105 31.39 12.19 36.22
N LYS A 106 31.41 11.56 37.39
CA LYS A 106 32.41 11.86 38.43
C LYS A 106 33.84 11.52 37.98
N GLN A 107 33.98 10.69 36.93
CA GLN A 107 35.27 10.22 36.41
C GLN A 107 35.88 11.13 35.33
N MET A 108 35.32 12.33 35.10
CA MET A 108 35.84 13.32 34.13
C MET A 108 37.31 13.69 34.34
N GLU A 109 37.83 13.60 35.57
CA GLU A 109 39.26 13.82 35.86
C GLU A 109 40.18 12.75 35.23
N LYS A 110 39.68 11.51 35.08
CA LYS A 110 40.44 10.34 34.64
C LYS A 110 40.31 10.13 33.13
N LYS A 111 39.15 10.46 32.59
CA LYS A 111 38.85 10.45 31.15
C LYS A 111 38.50 11.87 30.75
N TYR A 112 39.46 12.59 30.19
CA TYR A 112 39.41 14.04 29.94
C TYR A 112 38.29 14.52 29.00
N ARG A 113 37.49 13.62 28.41
CA ARG A 113 36.44 13.95 27.43
C ARG A 113 35.10 13.33 27.83
N SER A 114 34.05 14.17 27.84
CA SER A 114 32.67 13.75 28.03
C SER A 114 32.24 12.67 27.03
N ASP A 115 32.75 12.75 25.79
CA ASP A 115 32.43 11.81 24.72
C ASP A 115 32.92 10.39 25.01
N ASP A 116 34.07 10.25 25.68
CA ASP A 116 34.61 8.94 26.05
C ASP A 116 33.75 8.30 27.16
N LEU A 117 33.27 9.11 28.12
CA LEU A 117 32.34 8.63 29.15
C LEU A 117 30.95 8.31 28.58
N TRP A 118 30.48 9.10 27.62
CA TRP A 118 29.25 8.79 26.89
C TRP A 118 29.40 7.46 26.16
N ALA A 119 30.54 7.21 25.52
CA ALA A 119 30.77 5.99 24.78
C ALA A 119 30.66 4.74 25.67
N ASP A 120 31.26 4.78 26.86
CA ASP A 120 31.13 3.70 27.86
C ASP A 120 29.67 3.56 28.33
N TYR A 121 29.05 4.66 28.76
CA TYR A 121 27.70 4.66 29.34
C TYR A 121 26.62 4.20 28.36
N SER A 122 26.67 4.72 27.13
CA SER A 122 25.76 4.33 26.05
C SER A 122 26.06 2.91 25.56
N GLY A 123 27.33 2.49 25.56
CA GLY A 123 27.75 1.13 25.20
C GLY A 123 27.16 0.06 26.12
N GLU A 124 27.22 0.27 27.43
CA GLU A 124 26.62 -0.65 28.43
C GLU A 124 25.10 -0.80 28.26
N LYS A 125 24.43 0.25 27.78
CA LYS A 125 22.96 0.28 27.59
C LYS A 125 22.51 -0.07 26.18
N GLY A 126 23.43 -0.31 25.24
CA GLY A 126 23.11 -0.53 23.83
C GLY A 126 22.53 0.70 23.12
N TRP A 127 22.85 1.90 23.60
CA TRP A 127 22.40 3.17 23.04
C TRP A 127 23.32 3.67 21.92
N PRO A 128 22.82 4.55 21.03
CA PRO A 128 23.64 5.12 19.96
C PRO A 128 24.80 5.96 20.53
N GLN A 129 25.98 5.70 20.00
CA GLN A 129 27.22 6.40 20.36
C GLN A 129 27.25 7.85 19.84
N LYS A 130 26.54 8.11 18.75
CA LYS A 130 26.38 9.45 18.16
C LYS A 130 24.92 9.83 18.14
N VAL A 131 24.61 11.01 18.67
CA VAL A 131 23.27 11.59 18.74
C VAL A 131 23.32 12.96 18.08
N ASN A 132 22.46 13.19 17.09
CA ASN A 132 22.29 14.50 16.47
C ASN A 132 21.19 15.28 17.20
N LEU A 133 21.57 16.25 18.01
CA LEU A 133 20.64 17.05 18.81
C LEU A 133 19.66 17.89 17.97
N GLU A 134 19.91 18.14 16.69
CA GLU A 134 19.02 18.91 15.82
C GLU A 134 17.90 18.04 15.24
N ASP A 135 18.21 16.82 14.81
CA ASP A 135 17.27 15.94 14.09
C ASP A 135 16.61 14.88 14.98
N ASP A 136 17.28 14.51 16.08
CA ASP A 136 16.89 13.37 16.89
C ASP A 136 15.73 13.63 17.86
N PRO A 137 15.60 14.81 18.51
CA PRO A 137 14.49 15.05 19.43
C PRO A 137 13.15 14.98 18.71
N LYS A 138 12.23 14.17 19.25
CA LYS A 138 10.89 13.98 18.71
C LYS A 138 9.87 14.72 19.55
N THR A 139 9.17 15.63 18.91
CA THR A 139 8.06 16.36 19.53
C THR A 139 6.86 15.44 19.77
N ALA A 140 5.95 15.85 20.67
CA ALA A 140 4.68 15.14 20.87
C ALA A 140 3.86 15.01 19.57
N GLY A 141 3.96 16.00 18.68
CA GLY A 141 3.36 15.96 17.34
C GLY A 141 3.89 14.79 16.50
N GLN A 142 5.20 14.69 16.36
CA GLN A 142 5.86 13.62 15.60
C GLN A 142 5.61 12.24 16.19
N ILE A 143 5.54 12.12 17.52
CA ILE A 143 5.17 10.87 18.21
C ILE A 143 3.72 10.51 17.88
N ARG A 144 2.79 11.46 17.99
CA ARG A 144 1.37 11.23 17.67
C ARG A 144 1.15 10.85 16.21
N GLU A 145 1.93 11.40 15.28
CA GLU A 145 1.89 11.03 13.86
C GLU A 145 2.17 9.54 13.66
N GLN A 146 3.08 8.94 14.43
CA GLN A 146 3.33 7.49 14.38
C GLN A 146 2.10 6.68 14.80
N LEU A 147 1.36 7.13 15.82
CA LEU A 147 0.09 6.48 16.20
C LEU A 147 -0.95 6.59 15.09
N VAL A 148 -1.08 7.75 14.47
CA VAL A 148 -2.02 7.96 13.36
C VAL A 148 -1.64 7.06 12.18
N ALA A 149 -0.36 7.01 11.81
CA ALA A 149 0.15 6.12 10.76
C ALA A 149 -0.13 4.65 11.07
N ALA A 150 0.11 4.20 12.31
CA ALA A 150 -0.20 2.85 12.76
C ALA A 150 -1.70 2.54 12.60
N CYS A 151 -2.58 3.44 13.04
CA CYS A 151 -4.04 3.29 12.90
C CYS A 151 -4.48 3.18 11.43
N VAL A 152 -3.93 4.01 10.54
CA VAL A 152 -4.22 3.94 9.09
C VAL A 152 -3.76 2.60 8.51
N CYS A 153 -2.55 2.16 8.83
CA CYS A 153 -2.03 0.87 8.39
C CYS A 153 -2.89 -0.32 8.86
N PHE A 154 -3.33 -0.31 10.12
CA PHE A 154 -4.21 -1.37 10.64
C PHE A 154 -5.62 -1.33 10.04
N LEU A 155 -6.14 -0.13 9.72
CA LEU A 155 -7.40 0.00 8.99
C LEU A 155 -7.29 -0.63 7.59
N LEU A 156 -6.22 -0.31 6.84
CA LEU A 156 -5.96 -0.92 5.53
C LEU A 156 -5.75 -2.43 5.62
N THR A 157 -5.05 -2.90 6.65
CA THR A 157 -4.90 -4.34 6.94
C THR A 157 -6.25 -5.00 7.16
N THR A 158 -7.14 -4.38 7.93
CA THR A 158 -8.49 -4.90 8.20
C THR A 158 -9.33 -4.95 6.93
N ILE A 159 -9.27 -3.92 6.09
CA ILE A 159 -9.95 -3.88 4.79
C ILE A 159 -9.43 -5.00 3.86
N ALA A 160 -8.11 -5.15 3.74
CA ALA A 160 -7.50 -6.20 2.94
C ALA A 160 -7.88 -7.60 3.46
N LEU A 161 -7.91 -7.78 4.78
CA LEU A 161 -8.30 -9.04 5.42
C LEU A 161 -9.77 -9.37 5.16
N PHE A 162 -10.65 -8.36 5.26
CA PHE A 162 -12.06 -8.50 4.92
C PHE A 162 -12.24 -8.97 3.48
N PHE A 163 -11.56 -8.34 2.51
CA PHE A 163 -11.63 -8.77 1.11
C PHE A 163 -11.06 -10.17 0.89
N LEU A 164 -9.95 -10.53 1.55
CA LEU A 164 -9.38 -11.87 1.46
C LEU A 164 -10.35 -12.95 1.98
N ILE A 165 -10.91 -12.76 3.18
CA ILE A 165 -11.85 -13.70 3.79
C ILE A 165 -13.11 -13.81 2.93
N ARG A 166 -13.67 -12.66 2.52
CA ARG A 166 -14.86 -12.60 1.67
C ARG A 166 -14.66 -13.32 0.34
N THR A 167 -13.53 -13.08 -0.33
CA THR A 167 -13.25 -13.66 -1.64
C THR A 167 -12.93 -15.16 -1.54
N LYS A 168 -12.20 -15.60 -0.50
CA LYS A 168 -11.84 -17.02 -0.32
C LYS A 168 -13.06 -17.96 -0.24
N GLY A 169 -14.17 -17.48 0.30
CA GLY A 169 -15.42 -18.25 0.40
C GLY A 169 -16.31 -18.21 -0.84
N ARG A 170 -15.91 -17.51 -1.90
CA ARG A 170 -16.70 -17.30 -3.11
C ARG A 170 -16.09 -18.02 -4.30
N PHE A 171 -16.93 -18.32 -5.29
CA PHE A 171 -16.52 -18.89 -6.56
C PHE A 171 -17.49 -18.41 -7.64
N MET A 172 -17.04 -18.46 -8.89
CA MET A 172 -17.92 -18.37 -10.06
C MET A 172 -18.23 -19.79 -10.51
N LYS A 173 -19.44 -20.03 -10.98
CA LYS A 173 -19.84 -21.32 -11.55
C LYS A 173 -20.71 -21.09 -12.78
N VAL A 174 -20.59 -21.96 -13.77
CA VAL A 174 -21.58 -22.10 -14.85
C VAL A 174 -21.94 -23.58 -14.98
N ASP A 175 -23.21 -23.87 -15.17
CA ASP A 175 -23.74 -25.19 -15.50
C ASP A 175 -24.73 -25.09 -16.67
N ASP A 176 -25.52 -26.13 -16.88
CA ASP A 176 -26.49 -26.19 -17.98
C ASP A 176 -27.70 -25.26 -17.78
N GLU A 177 -27.94 -24.73 -16.58
CA GLU A 177 -29.06 -23.82 -16.29
C GLU A 177 -28.66 -22.35 -16.45
N GLY A 178 -27.41 -22.00 -16.13
CA GLY A 178 -26.91 -20.64 -16.24
C GLY A 178 -25.66 -20.33 -15.43
N TYR A 179 -25.46 -19.03 -15.16
CA TYR A 179 -24.29 -18.51 -14.48
C TYR A 179 -24.56 -18.18 -13.00
N TYR A 180 -23.63 -18.55 -12.13
CA TYR A 180 -23.63 -18.26 -10.70
C TYR A 180 -22.49 -17.28 -10.39
N PRO A 181 -22.80 -16.00 -10.13
CA PRO A 181 -21.79 -15.02 -9.76
C PRO A 181 -21.27 -15.22 -8.33
N PRO A 182 -20.11 -14.64 -7.97
CA PRO A 182 -19.49 -14.80 -6.65
C PRO A 182 -20.39 -14.40 -5.48
N GLY A 183 -21.02 -15.39 -4.84
CA GLY A 183 -21.95 -15.19 -3.74
C GLY A 183 -23.31 -14.62 -4.13
N GLY A 184 -23.74 -14.83 -5.38
CA GLY A 184 -25.09 -14.54 -5.86
C GLY A 184 -25.86 -15.81 -6.26
N SER A 185 -27.13 -15.64 -6.62
CA SER A 185 -28.01 -16.71 -7.09
C SER A 185 -27.81 -17.00 -8.58
N LEU A 186 -28.35 -18.14 -9.04
CA LEU A 186 -28.41 -18.51 -10.45
C LEU A 186 -28.98 -17.37 -11.31
N ILE A 187 -28.29 -17.07 -12.40
CA ILE A 187 -28.76 -16.24 -13.51
C ILE A 187 -28.94 -17.18 -14.70
N SER A 188 -30.20 -17.53 -14.99
CA SER A 188 -30.53 -18.37 -16.14
C SER A 188 -30.13 -17.69 -17.45
N PHE A 189 -29.70 -18.48 -18.45
CA PHE A 189 -29.38 -17.97 -19.80
C PHE A 189 -30.53 -17.14 -20.40
N ALA A 190 -31.79 -17.56 -20.21
CA ALA A 190 -32.97 -16.84 -20.72
C ALA A 190 -33.17 -15.45 -20.08
N ALA A 191 -32.64 -15.24 -18.88
CA ALA A 191 -32.72 -13.96 -18.17
C ALA A 191 -31.62 -12.98 -18.62
N MET A 192 -30.59 -13.46 -19.32
CA MET A 192 -29.48 -12.65 -19.80
C MET A 192 -29.92 -11.77 -20.98
N LYS A 193 -29.54 -10.49 -20.96
CA LYS A 193 -29.99 -9.50 -21.95
C LYS A 193 -28.83 -8.89 -22.72
N SER A 194 -27.76 -8.53 -22.02
CA SER A 194 -26.57 -7.95 -22.64
C SER A 194 -25.31 -8.45 -21.95
N LEU A 195 -24.25 -8.67 -22.71
CA LEU A 195 -22.94 -9.06 -22.23
C LEU A 195 -21.87 -8.10 -22.77
N ASP A 196 -21.29 -7.29 -21.89
CA ASP A 196 -20.18 -6.37 -22.21
C ASP A 196 -18.84 -7.06 -21.97
N MET A 197 -18.14 -7.36 -23.06
CA MET A 197 -16.86 -8.08 -23.04
C MET A 197 -15.66 -7.22 -23.46
N ARG A 198 -15.82 -5.91 -23.60
CA ARG A 198 -14.76 -4.97 -24.03
C ARG A 198 -13.47 -5.01 -23.19
N LYS A 199 -13.54 -5.55 -21.97
CA LYS A 199 -12.41 -5.67 -21.03
C LYS A 199 -11.99 -7.13 -20.80
N TRP A 200 -12.56 -8.08 -21.54
CA TRP A 200 -12.27 -9.49 -21.36
C TRP A 200 -10.83 -9.81 -21.80
N GLU A 201 -10.49 -9.55 -23.06
CA GLU A 201 -9.15 -9.83 -23.59
C GLU A 201 -8.02 -9.12 -22.83
N THR A 202 -8.26 -7.89 -22.36
CA THR A 202 -7.22 -7.07 -21.72
C THR A 202 -7.14 -7.23 -20.20
N LYS A 203 -8.27 -7.47 -19.52
CA LYS A 203 -8.36 -7.45 -18.05
C LYS A 203 -9.05 -8.67 -17.46
N GLY A 204 -9.58 -9.58 -18.28
CA GLY A 204 -10.37 -10.71 -17.84
C GLY A 204 -11.71 -10.33 -17.20
N LEU A 205 -12.29 -9.19 -17.61
CA LEU A 205 -13.51 -8.63 -17.02
C LEU A 205 -14.63 -8.53 -18.04
N ALA A 206 -15.78 -9.14 -17.74
CA ALA A 206 -17.02 -8.94 -18.48
C ALA A 206 -18.17 -8.54 -17.54
N THR A 207 -19.15 -7.81 -18.07
CA THR A 207 -20.36 -7.41 -17.32
C THR A 207 -21.60 -7.96 -17.99
N LEU A 208 -22.32 -8.81 -17.26
CA LEU A 208 -23.59 -9.38 -17.66
C LEU A 208 -24.74 -8.53 -17.13
N ILE A 209 -25.63 -8.10 -18.01
CA ILE A 209 -26.91 -7.46 -17.68
C ILE A 209 -28.01 -8.50 -17.84
N TYR A 210 -28.80 -8.71 -16.79
CA TYR A 210 -29.87 -9.69 -16.76
C TYR A 210 -31.14 -9.09 -16.15
N GLU A 211 -32.29 -9.63 -16.52
CA GLU A 211 -33.58 -9.24 -15.96
C GLU A 211 -33.98 -10.21 -14.85
N ALA A 212 -34.29 -9.67 -13.67
CA ALA A 212 -34.86 -10.43 -12.56
C ALA A 212 -35.88 -9.55 -11.83
N ASP A 213 -37.03 -10.12 -11.48
CA ASP A 213 -38.13 -9.41 -10.82
C ASP A 213 -38.57 -8.12 -11.54
N GLY A 214 -38.56 -8.14 -12.88
CA GLY A 214 -38.90 -7.00 -13.73
C GLY A 214 -37.90 -5.83 -13.66
N LYS A 215 -36.68 -6.08 -13.16
CA LYS A 215 -35.59 -5.10 -13.08
C LYS A 215 -34.33 -5.62 -13.77
N PHE A 216 -33.61 -4.71 -14.43
CA PHE A 216 -32.29 -4.98 -14.95
C PHE A 216 -31.25 -4.91 -13.84
N ASN A 217 -30.53 -6.02 -13.65
CA ASN A 217 -29.45 -6.18 -12.70
C ASN A 217 -28.12 -6.41 -13.43
N LYS A 218 -27.00 -6.19 -12.74
CA LYS A 218 -25.65 -6.39 -13.28
C LYS A 218 -24.90 -7.44 -12.47
N ALA A 219 -24.27 -8.37 -13.17
CA ALA A 219 -23.32 -9.33 -12.61
C ALA A 219 -21.97 -9.14 -13.29
N LYS A 220 -20.88 -9.28 -12.52
CA LYS A 220 -19.52 -9.27 -13.07
C LYS A 220 -19.02 -10.69 -13.25
N ILE A 221 -18.26 -10.89 -14.32
CA ILE A 221 -17.48 -12.08 -14.62
C ILE A 221 -16.02 -11.62 -14.53
N ASP A 222 -15.27 -12.14 -13.56
CA ASP A 222 -13.91 -11.69 -13.24
C ASP A 222 -12.95 -12.89 -13.23
N GLY A 223 -12.36 -13.16 -14.40
CA GLY A 223 -11.44 -14.28 -14.61
C GLY A 223 -10.10 -14.11 -13.91
N MET A 224 -9.71 -12.86 -13.59
CA MET A 224 -8.45 -12.55 -12.90
C MET A 224 -8.54 -12.89 -11.40
N VAL A 225 -9.68 -12.59 -10.78
CA VAL A 225 -9.93 -12.91 -9.38
C VAL A 225 -10.40 -14.36 -9.21
N TYR A 226 -11.12 -14.92 -10.19
CA TYR A 226 -11.64 -16.29 -10.14
C TYR A 226 -11.30 -17.08 -11.42
N GLY A 227 -10.66 -18.24 -11.27
CA GLY A 227 -10.38 -19.16 -12.39
C GLY A 227 -8.95 -19.08 -12.95
N GLN A 228 -8.39 -17.90 -13.20
CA GLN A 228 -7.15 -17.72 -14.00
C GLN A 228 -7.29 -18.12 -15.47
N PHE A 229 -6.38 -17.57 -16.28
CA PHE A 229 -6.26 -17.76 -17.74
C PHE A 229 -5.08 -18.66 -18.13
N LYS A 230 -4.45 -19.34 -17.16
CA LYS A 230 -3.27 -20.17 -17.45
C LYS A 230 -3.70 -21.48 -18.10
N GLU A 231 -3.24 -21.72 -19.32
CA GLU A 231 -3.49 -22.96 -20.07
C GLU A 231 -3.05 -24.20 -19.28
N GLU A 232 -1.93 -24.13 -18.56
CA GLU A 232 -1.41 -25.22 -17.70
C GLU A 232 -2.37 -25.63 -16.58
N GLU A 233 -3.21 -24.70 -16.09
CA GLU A 233 -4.23 -24.96 -15.07
C GLU A 233 -5.63 -25.16 -15.69
N GLY A 234 -5.71 -25.34 -17.02
CA GLY A 234 -6.95 -25.59 -17.77
C GLY A 234 -7.78 -24.35 -18.11
N ALA A 235 -7.22 -23.15 -17.91
CA ALA A 235 -7.86 -21.84 -18.18
C ALA A 235 -9.37 -21.80 -17.84
N PRO A 236 -9.76 -22.12 -16.59
CA PRO A 236 -11.16 -22.32 -16.25
C PRO A 236 -11.99 -21.03 -16.35
N ALA A 237 -11.35 -19.85 -16.26
CA ALA A 237 -12.02 -18.58 -16.53
C ALA A 237 -12.49 -18.47 -17.99
N ASP A 238 -11.65 -18.87 -18.95
CA ASP A 238 -12.02 -18.91 -20.36
C ASP A 238 -13.06 -19.99 -20.63
N ALA A 239 -12.88 -21.19 -20.08
CA ALA A 239 -13.88 -22.25 -20.22
C ALA A 239 -15.26 -21.84 -19.68
N LEU A 240 -15.30 -21.15 -18.54
CA LEU A 240 -16.54 -20.61 -17.98
C LEU A 240 -17.15 -19.54 -18.89
N PHE A 241 -16.33 -18.62 -19.41
CA PHE A 241 -16.80 -17.54 -20.26
C PHE A 241 -17.31 -18.04 -21.61
N GLN A 242 -16.58 -18.94 -22.26
CA GLN A 242 -16.99 -19.59 -23.50
C GLN A 242 -18.31 -20.33 -23.33
N ARG A 243 -18.52 -21.02 -22.20
CA ARG A 243 -19.80 -21.67 -21.91
C ARG A 243 -20.96 -20.68 -21.79
N ILE A 244 -20.71 -19.49 -21.25
CA ILE A 244 -21.72 -18.42 -21.22
C ILE A 244 -22.01 -17.95 -22.64
N LEU A 245 -20.99 -17.71 -23.48
CA LEU A 245 -21.17 -17.29 -24.87
C LEU A 245 -21.94 -18.29 -25.72
N GLU A 246 -21.62 -19.59 -25.60
CA GLU A 246 -22.31 -20.67 -26.32
C GLU A 246 -23.83 -20.72 -26.08
N ASN A 247 -24.28 -20.28 -24.89
CA ASN A 247 -25.67 -20.35 -24.46
C ASN A 247 -26.32 -18.94 -24.38
N PHE A 248 -25.65 -17.90 -24.86
CA PHE A 248 -26.14 -16.52 -24.79
C PHE A 248 -26.85 -16.13 -26.10
N GLU A 249 -28.12 -15.74 -25.98
CA GLU A 249 -28.97 -15.32 -27.12
C GLU A 249 -29.26 -13.80 -27.11
N GLY A 250 -28.61 -13.03 -26.24
CA GLY A 250 -28.83 -11.59 -26.06
C GLY A 250 -27.92 -10.71 -26.92
N GLU A 251 -27.82 -9.44 -26.55
CA GLU A 251 -26.95 -8.46 -27.21
C GLU A 251 -25.50 -8.55 -26.71
N LEU A 252 -24.55 -8.81 -27.62
CA LEU A 252 -23.11 -8.79 -27.33
C LEU A 252 -22.56 -7.38 -27.57
N ILE A 253 -21.84 -6.84 -26.57
CA ILE A 253 -21.14 -5.56 -26.70
C ILE A 253 -19.64 -5.85 -26.72
N GLU A 254 -19.08 -5.80 -27.92
CA GLU A 254 -17.67 -6.01 -28.22
C GLU A 254 -16.95 -4.68 -28.43
N LEU A 255 -15.62 -4.69 -28.32
CA LEU A 255 -14.81 -3.53 -28.66
C LEU A 255 -14.57 -3.62 -30.17
N VAL A 256 -15.18 -2.75 -30.97
CA VAL A 256 -14.84 -2.65 -32.40
C VAL A 256 -13.54 -1.87 -32.48
N ASP A 257 -12.46 -2.51 -32.96
CA ASP A 257 -11.26 -1.79 -33.36
C ASP A 257 -11.62 -0.95 -34.60
N GLU A 258 -11.47 0.37 -34.53
CA GLU A 258 -11.81 1.30 -35.62
C GLU A 258 -11.00 1.03 -36.91
N ASN A 259 -9.99 0.15 -36.86
CA ASN A 259 -9.16 -0.25 -37.99
C ASN A 259 -9.73 -1.43 -38.82
N GLU A 260 -10.75 -2.16 -38.34
CA GLU A 260 -11.38 -3.26 -39.12
C GLU A 260 -12.50 -2.78 -40.06
N ASN A 261 -12.96 -1.52 -39.90
CA ASN A 261 -13.96 -0.94 -40.80
C ASN A 261 -13.38 -0.36 -42.10
N GLU A 262 -12.04 -0.29 -42.24
CA GLU A 262 -11.42 0.19 -43.48
C GLU A 262 -11.33 -0.89 -44.57
N GLU A 263 -11.42 -2.20 -44.25
CA GLU A 263 -11.29 -3.26 -45.28
C GLU A 263 -12.60 -3.62 -46.01
N ILE A 264 -13.76 -3.08 -45.60
CA ILE A 264 -15.04 -3.36 -46.26
C ILE A 264 -15.45 -2.26 -47.25
N ASP A 265 -14.92 -1.03 -47.11
CA ASP A 265 -15.30 0.09 -48.00
C ASP A 265 -14.49 0.11 -49.33
N ASP A 266 -13.33 -0.54 -49.36
CA ASP A 266 -12.46 -0.59 -50.55
C ASP A 266 -12.91 -1.59 -51.64
N GLN A 267 -13.89 -2.47 -51.37
CA GLN A 267 -14.43 -3.38 -52.39
C GLN A 267 -15.71 -2.89 -53.09
N VAL A 268 -16.24 -1.72 -52.73
CA VAL A 268 -17.46 -1.16 -53.35
C VAL A 268 -17.19 0.05 -54.25
N GLN A 269 -15.98 0.64 -54.23
CA GLN A 269 -15.66 1.81 -55.07
C GLN A 269 -15.02 1.51 -56.43
N GLU A 270 -14.60 0.27 -56.73
CA GLU A 270 -13.87 -0.04 -57.97
C GLU A 270 -14.74 -0.57 -59.15
N ILE A 271 -16.02 -0.16 -59.25
CA ILE A 271 -16.87 -0.53 -60.42
C ILE A 271 -17.44 0.67 -61.19
N ASN A 272 -17.30 1.91 -60.73
CA ASN A 272 -17.88 3.05 -61.46
C ASN A 272 -16.90 4.22 -61.60
N ASP A 273 -15.94 4.15 -62.52
CA ASP A 273 -15.57 5.36 -63.30
C ASP A 273 -14.80 5.02 -64.60
N ASP A 274 -15.53 4.50 -65.60
CA ASP A 274 -15.12 4.61 -67.01
C ASP A 274 -15.91 5.79 -67.62
N GLY A 275 -15.28 6.97 -67.73
CA GLY A 275 -16.05 8.18 -68.06
C GLY A 275 -15.30 9.46 -68.45
N ALA A 276 -14.20 9.36 -69.19
CA ALA A 276 -13.63 10.35 -70.12
C ALA A 276 -13.97 11.87 -70.02
N SER A 277 -12.89 12.67 -70.02
CA SER A 277 -12.62 13.80 -70.95
C SER A 277 -12.80 15.27 -70.50
N SER A 278 -11.64 15.93 -70.38
CA SER A 278 -11.22 17.18 -71.07
C SER A 278 -11.43 18.57 -70.43
N LYS A 279 -10.25 19.18 -70.16
CA LYS A 279 -9.79 20.57 -70.41
C LYS A 279 -10.36 21.77 -69.66
N GLY A 280 -9.40 22.61 -69.26
CA GLY A 280 -9.49 24.08 -69.28
C GLY A 280 -9.08 24.70 -67.95
N ASP A 281 -7.82 25.15 -67.85
CA ASP A 281 -7.42 26.56 -67.59
C ASP A 281 -7.69 27.05 -66.16
N SER A 282 -6.92 27.90 -65.51
CA SER A 282 -5.55 28.43 -65.59
C SER A 282 -5.50 29.44 -64.42
N ASP A 283 -4.34 29.58 -63.78
CA ASP A 283 -4.04 30.50 -62.68
C ASP A 283 -4.74 31.87 -62.74
N ASP A 284 -5.22 32.36 -61.59
CA ASP A 284 -5.04 33.78 -61.25
C ASP A 284 -4.89 34.00 -59.73
N SER A 285 -3.92 34.87 -59.49
CA SER A 285 -3.40 35.47 -58.28
C SER A 285 -4.39 36.31 -57.47
N GLY A 286 -4.07 36.53 -56.19
CA GLY A 286 -4.86 37.41 -55.33
C GLY A 286 -4.29 37.59 -53.92
N GLU A 287 -3.16 38.28 -53.80
CA GLU A 287 -2.75 38.99 -52.58
C GLU A 287 -3.89 39.88 -52.05
N LYS A 288 -4.00 40.01 -50.72
CA LYS A 288 -3.77 41.30 -50.04
C LYS A 288 -3.94 41.21 -48.52
N GLU A 289 -2.90 41.74 -47.86
CA GLU A 289 -2.82 42.48 -46.59
C GLU A 289 -3.44 41.90 -45.32
#